data_AF-K9QT86-F1
#
_entry.id   AF-K9QT86-F1
#
_cell.length_a   1.000
_cell.length_b   1.000
_cell.length_c   1.000
_cell.angle_alpha   90.00
_cell.angle_beta   90.00
_cell.angle_gamma   90.00
#
_symmetry.space_group_name_H-M   'P 1'
#
loop_
_entity.id
_entity.type
_entity.pdbx_description
1 polymer ?
#
loop_
_entity_poly.entity_id
_entity_poly.type
_entity_poly.pdbx_seq_one_letter_code
_entity_poly.pdbx_strand_id
1 'polypeptide(L)'
;MLSNLDLLREFVNQSIHNKEVLLANTSLQAQTVYKSNQVTAKAEGVIATVQLAHKTLEFSIKSTSSYWELMNEALADHSYILTGEIDERHCYRYQYCPLPPGYRMHCTKSVHLWRAWWKYRKNKLQLGIPLDLLIRTRTSWYPIRDLIISDGLLYIKTLGSEIAVHSDDLVIWLSKTEVKFPSLSELEN
;
A
#
# COMPACT_ATOMS: atom_id res chain seq x y z
N MET A 1 1.66 22.20 -9.91
CA MET A 1 0.54 21.28 -10.21
C MET A 1 0.77 20.03 -9.37
N LEU A 2 -0.24 19.51 -8.67
CA LEU A 2 -0.08 18.29 -7.85
C LEU A 2 0.24 17.10 -8.75
N SER A 3 1.21 16.26 -8.34
CA SER A 3 1.43 14.97 -9.00
C SER A 3 0.22 14.05 -8.78
N ASN A 4 0.14 12.95 -9.53
CA ASN A 4 -0.93 11.96 -9.33
C ASN A 4 -0.87 11.38 -7.91
N LEU A 5 0.31 11.01 -7.45
CA LEU A 5 0.52 10.46 -6.10
C LEU A 5 0.15 11.48 -5.01
N ASP A 6 0.57 12.74 -5.14
CA ASP A 6 0.24 13.77 -4.13
C ASP A 6 -1.26 14.06 -4.07
N LEU A 7 -1.94 14.07 -5.21
CA LEU A 7 -3.40 14.23 -5.26
C LEU A 7 -4.10 13.05 -4.56
N LEU A 8 -3.63 11.82 -4.79
CA LEU A 8 -4.19 10.63 -4.13
C LEU A 8 -3.92 10.63 -2.61
N ARG A 9 -2.72 11.00 -2.18
CA ARG A 9 -2.38 11.18 -0.76
C ARG A 9 -3.30 12.19 -0.10
N GLU A 10 -3.49 13.35 -0.71
CA GLU A 10 -4.34 14.39 -0.15
C GLU A 10 -5.82 13.96 -0.15
N PHE A 11 -6.29 13.24 -1.18
CA PHE A 11 -7.62 12.64 -1.20
C PHE A 11 -7.84 11.67 -0.03
N VAL A 12 -6.90 10.76 0.22
CA VAL A 12 -6.98 9.81 1.34
C VAL A 12 -6.98 10.56 2.67
N ASN A 13 -6.05 11.50 2.84
CA ASN A 13 -5.92 12.32 4.03
C ASN A 13 -7.21 13.10 4.36
N GLN A 14 -7.77 13.82 3.38
CA GLN A 14 -9.01 14.58 3.57
C GLN A 14 -10.20 13.66 3.89
N SER A 15 -10.27 12.49 3.23
CA SER A 15 -11.35 11.52 3.46
C SER A 15 -11.30 10.92 4.87
N ILE A 16 -10.11 10.59 5.39
CA ILE A 16 -9.94 10.09 6.77
C ILE A 16 -10.38 11.12 7.80
N HIS A 17 -10.19 12.41 7.50
CA HIS A 17 -10.63 13.51 8.37
C HIS A 17 -12.08 13.94 8.14
N ASN A 18 -12.87 13.17 7.36
CA ASN A 18 -14.25 13.50 6.98
C ASN A 18 -14.40 14.89 6.35
N LYS A 19 -13.40 15.33 5.60
CA LYS A 19 -13.44 16.60 4.85
C LYS A 19 -13.89 16.36 3.42
N GLU A 20 -14.59 17.36 2.89
CA GLU A 20 -14.88 17.42 1.47
C GLU A 20 -13.59 17.63 0.68
N VAL A 21 -13.53 17.03 -0.51
CA VAL A 21 -12.40 17.08 -1.41
C VAL A 21 -12.80 17.83 -2.67
N LEU A 22 -11.94 18.73 -3.13
CA LEU A 22 -12.02 19.33 -4.46
C LEU A 22 -10.60 19.58 -4.97
N LEU A 23 -10.03 18.57 -5.63
CA LEU A 23 -8.68 18.57 -6.16
C LEU A 23 -8.70 18.12 -7.61
N ALA A 24 -7.86 18.70 -8.45
CA ALA A 24 -7.72 18.25 -9.83
C ALA A 24 -6.30 18.46 -10.33
N ASN A 25 -5.85 17.57 -11.22
CA ASN A 25 -4.65 17.73 -12.01
C ASN A 25 -4.92 17.36 -13.48
N THR A 26 -3.88 17.14 -14.28
CA THR A 26 -4.03 16.83 -15.71
C THR A 26 -4.80 15.54 -15.97
N SER A 27 -4.72 14.56 -15.06
CA SER A 27 -5.19 13.18 -15.27
C SER A 27 -6.33 12.77 -14.34
N LEU A 28 -6.33 13.28 -13.10
CA LEU A 28 -7.19 12.90 -12.00
C LEU A 28 -7.99 14.10 -11.49
N GLN A 29 -9.20 13.81 -11.02
CA GLN A 29 -10.06 14.74 -10.30
C GLN A 29 -10.61 14.03 -9.06
N ALA A 30 -10.36 14.60 -7.89
CA ALA A 30 -10.98 14.17 -6.64
C ALA A 30 -12.05 15.17 -6.24
N GLN A 31 -13.27 14.69 -6.00
CA GLN A 31 -14.40 15.53 -5.65
C GLN A 31 -15.35 14.84 -4.68
N THR A 32 -16.02 15.62 -3.84
CA THR A 32 -17.15 15.14 -3.05
C THR A 32 -18.42 15.12 -3.88
N VAL A 33 -19.08 13.97 -3.91
CA VAL A 33 -20.38 13.77 -4.55
C VAL A 33 -21.35 13.23 -3.50
N TYR A 34 -22.33 14.05 -3.14
CA TYR A 34 -23.26 13.83 -2.03
C TYR A 34 -22.56 13.59 -0.68
N LYS A 35 -22.41 12.33 -0.28
CA LYS A 35 -21.81 11.90 1.01
C LYS A 35 -20.61 10.99 0.80
N SER A 36 -20.03 11.02 -0.40
CA SER A 36 -18.89 10.21 -0.78
C SER A 36 -17.81 11.10 -1.39
N ASN A 37 -16.55 10.84 -1.06
CA ASN A 37 -15.44 11.38 -1.83
C ASN A 37 -15.10 10.38 -2.93
N GLN A 38 -14.86 10.88 -4.14
CA GLN A 38 -14.57 10.06 -5.30
C GLN A 38 -13.35 10.59 -6.03
N VAL A 39 -12.52 9.70 -6.54
CA VAL A 39 -11.47 10.03 -7.51
C VAL A 39 -11.89 9.50 -8.87
N THR A 40 -11.84 10.38 -9.86
CA THR A 40 -12.14 10.11 -11.26
C THR A 40 -10.88 10.31 -12.08
N ALA A 41 -10.49 9.30 -12.85
CA ALA A 41 -9.49 9.43 -13.90
C ALA A 41 -10.19 9.77 -15.21
N LYS A 42 -9.64 10.72 -15.97
CA LYS A 42 -10.25 11.18 -17.23
C LYS A 42 -10.47 10.05 -18.25
N ALA A 43 -9.57 9.06 -18.29
CA ALA A 43 -9.64 7.96 -19.24
C ALA A 43 -10.47 6.76 -18.76
N GLU A 44 -10.67 6.60 -17.44
CA GLU A 44 -11.20 5.35 -16.86
C GLU A 44 -12.50 5.53 -16.07
N GLY A 45 -12.92 6.79 -15.86
CA GLY A 45 -14.03 7.15 -14.99
C GLY A 45 -13.65 7.09 -13.51
N VAL A 46 -14.61 6.73 -12.66
CA VAL A 46 -14.39 6.64 -11.21
C VAL A 46 -13.43 5.48 -10.91
N ILE A 47 -12.32 5.78 -10.26
CA ILE A 47 -11.28 4.81 -9.88
C ILE A 47 -11.24 4.53 -8.38
N ALA A 48 -11.75 5.46 -7.56
CA ALA A 48 -11.81 5.31 -6.12
C ALA A 48 -13.06 5.98 -5.55
N THR A 49 -13.62 5.40 -4.49
CA THR A 49 -14.75 5.95 -3.76
C THR A 49 -14.61 5.63 -2.28
N VAL A 50 -15.00 6.58 -1.44
CA VAL A 50 -15.08 6.40 0.01
C VAL A 50 -16.35 7.09 0.52
N GLN A 51 -17.11 6.36 1.33
CA GLN A 51 -18.35 6.87 1.89
C GLN A 51 -18.07 7.49 3.27
N LEU A 52 -18.28 8.80 3.38
CA LEU A 52 -17.99 9.56 4.61
C LEU A 52 -19.01 9.29 5.73
N ALA A 53 -20.17 8.72 5.40
CA ALA A 53 -21.26 8.48 6.34
C ALA A 53 -21.12 7.17 7.15
N HIS A 54 -20.14 6.31 6.85
CA HIS A 54 -19.99 5.03 7.54
C HIS A 54 -19.16 5.15 8.83
N LYS A 55 -19.51 4.33 9.83
CA LYS A 55 -18.80 4.25 11.11
C LYS A 55 -17.37 3.76 10.94
N THR A 56 -17.16 2.88 9.96
CA THR A 56 -15.85 2.43 9.49
C THR A 56 -15.62 3.01 8.10
N LEU A 57 -14.54 3.78 7.95
CA LEU A 57 -14.16 4.32 6.66
C LEU A 57 -13.61 3.18 5.80
N GLU A 58 -14.24 2.95 4.66
CA GLU A 58 -13.82 1.92 3.71
C GLU A 58 -13.59 2.55 2.34
N PHE A 59 -12.43 2.26 1.75
CA PHE A 59 -12.12 2.70 0.40
C PHE A 59 -12.41 1.58 -0.58
N SER A 60 -13.18 1.92 -1.63
CA SER A 60 -13.48 1.04 -2.74
C SER A 60 -12.69 1.50 -3.96
N ILE A 61 -11.72 0.68 -4.39
CA ILE A 61 -10.79 1.00 -5.47
C ILE A 61 -11.02 0.07 -6.65
N LYS A 62 -11.18 0.60 -7.86
CA LYS A 62 -11.43 -0.19 -9.07
C LYS A 62 -10.23 -1.09 -9.39
N SER A 63 -10.45 -2.41 -9.52
CA SER A 63 -9.36 -3.38 -9.70
C SER A 63 -8.61 -3.25 -11.02
N THR A 64 -9.27 -2.74 -12.05
CA THR A 64 -8.70 -2.57 -13.40
C THR A 64 -8.05 -1.21 -13.62
N SER A 65 -7.91 -0.39 -12.57
CA SER A 65 -7.39 0.97 -12.75
C SER A 65 -5.88 0.99 -12.94
N SER A 66 -5.39 1.80 -13.88
CA SER A 66 -3.94 2.02 -14.04
C SER A 66 -3.30 2.74 -12.83
N TYR A 67 -4.12 3.40 -11.99
CA TYR A 67 -3.69 4.11 -10.79
C TYR A 67 -3.69 3.23 -9.53
N TRP A 68 -3.98 1.93 -9.67
CA TRP A 68 -4.12 1.02 -8.52
C TRP A 68 -2.86 0.95 -7.67
N GLU A 69 -1.67 0.89 -8.27
CA GLU A 69 -0.39 0.86 -7.53
C GLU A 69 -0.15 2.15 -6.73
N LEU A 70 -0.40 3.33 -7.33
CA LEU A 70 -0.27 4.62 -6.64
C LEU A 70 -1.28 4.77 -5.50
N MET A 71 -2.48 4.24 -5.67
CA MET A 71 -3.50 4.23 -4.62
C MET A 71 -3.09 3.32 -3.45
N ASN A 72 -2.51 2.15 -3.74
CA ASN A 72 -1.97 1.26 -2.70
C ASN A 72 -0.89 1.95 -1.88
N GLU A 73 -0.01 2.72 -2.52
CA GLU A 73 1.00 3.53 -1.83
C GLU A 73 0.36 4.59 -0.94
N ALA A 74 -0.56 5.40 -1.48
CA ALA A 74 -1.24 6.44 -0.73
C ALA A 74 -2.05 5.90 0.46
N LEU A 75 -2.69 4.73 0.31
CA LEU A 75 -3.43 4.07 1.40
C LEU A 75 -2.49 3.48 2.46
N ALA A 76 -1.36 2.91 2.07
CA ALA A 76 -0.37 2.37 2.99
C ALA A 76 0.23 3.45 3.92
N ASP A 77 0.43 4.67 3.41
CA ASP A 77 0.89 5.82 4.22
C ASP A 77 -0.06 6.11 5.40
N HIS A 78 -1.35 5.77 5.26
CA HIS A 78 -2.38 5.92 6.28
C HIS A 78 -2.80 4.60 6.94
N SER A 79 -2.01 3.53 6.77
CA SER A 79 -2.25 2.19 7.34
C SER A 79 -3.52 1.49 6.85
N TYR A 80 -3.95 1.76 5.62
CA TYR A 80 -5.05 1.04 4.96
C TYR A 80 -4.53 -0.12 4.12
N ILE A 81 -5.20 -1.25 4.22
CA ILE A 81 -4.80 -2.53 3.62
C ILE A 81 -5.91 -3.07 2.73
N LEU A 82 -5.52 -3.80 1.69
CA LEU A 82 -6.45 -4.60 0.91
C LEU A 82 -7.08 -5.69 1.79
N THR A 83 -8.40 -5.69 1.90
CA THR A 83 -9.18 -6.84 2.35
C THR A 83 -9.60 -7.57 1.08
N GLY A 84 -9.12 -8.80 0.86
CA GLY A 84 -9.16 -9.53 -0.43
C GLY A 84 -10.54 -9.83 -1.03
N GLU A 85 -11.60 -9.16 -0.58
CA GLU A 85 -12.93 -9.21 -1.15
C GLU A 85 -13.03 -8.18 -2.29
N ILE A 86 -13.23 -8.69 -3.51
CA ILE A 86 -13.69 -7.88 -4.64
C ILE A 86 -15.20 -7.78 -4.52
N ASP A 87 -15.71 -6.56 -4.45
CA ASP A 87 -17.15 -6.29 -4.44
C ASP A 87 -17.78 -6.65 -5.80
N GLU A 88 -19.11 -6.77 -5.86
CA GLU A 88 -19.91 -7.01 -7.07
C GLU A 88 -19.58 -6.02 -8.21
N ARG A 89 -19.00 -4.86 -7.85
CA ARG A 89 -18.59 -3.78 -8.75
C ARG A 89 -17.15 -3.88 -9.26
N HIS A 90 -16.46 -5.01 -9.05
CA HIS A 90 -15.05 -5.19 -9.39
C HIS A 90 -14.13 -4.18 -8.68
N CYS A 91 -14.49 -3.82 -7.45
CA CYS A 91 -13.71 -2.93 -6.61
C CYS A 91 -13.09 -3.71 -5.46
N TYR A 92 -11.80 -3.47 -5.23
CA TYR A 92 -11.09 -3.88 -4.03
C TYR A 92 -11.50 -3.02 -2.84
N ARG A 93 -11.76 -3.66 -1.70
CA ARG A 93 -12.05 -2.97 -0.44
C ARG A 93 -10.77 -2.79 0.38
N TYR A 94 -10.63 -1.61 0.97
CA TYR A 94 -9.54 -1.29 1.87
C TYR A 94 -10.07 -0.84 3.22
N GLN A 95 -9.46 -1.38 4.27
CA GLN A 95 -9.80 -1.10 5.65
C GLN A 95 -8.56 -0.69 6.44
N TYR A 96 -8.79 0.06 7.51
CA TYR A 96 -7.72 0.46 8.42
C TYR A 96 -7.15 -0.76 9.16
N CYS A 97 -5.83 -0.86 9.22
CA CYS A 97 -5.11 -1.87 9.98
C CYS A 97 -4.18 -1.21 11.01
N PRO A 98 -4.37 -1.48 12.32
CA PRO A 98 -3.49 -0.93 13.33
C PRO A 98 -2.07 -1.49 13.16
N LEU A 99 -1.09 -0.59 13.25
CA LEU A 99 0.33 -0.91 13.13
C LEU A 99 1.03 -0.96 14.49
N PRO A 100 2.06 -1.80 14.65
CA PRO A 100 2.97 -1.70 15.78
C PRO A 100 3.67 -0.32 15.79
N PRO A 101 3.89 0.30 16.97
CA PRO A 101 4.58 1.59 17.08
C PRO A 101 5.98 1.56 16.46
N GLY A 102 6.37 2.64 15.78
CA GLY A 102 7.70 2.77 15.16
C GLY A 102 7.84 2.07 13.80
N TYR A 103 6.74 1.61 13.20
CA TYR A 103 6.71 1.02 11.86
C TYR A 103 5.94 1.88 10.87
N ARG A 104 6.37 1.83 9.61
CA ARG A 104 5.66 2.35 8.44
C ARG A 104 5.21 1.18 7.57
N MET A 105 3.98 1.25 7.06
CA MET A 105 3.44 0.28 6.13
C MET A 105 3.82 0.61 4.69
N HIS A 106 4.05 -0.45 3.92
CA HIS A 106 4.27 -0.43 2.49
C HIS A 106 3.33 -1.44 1.83
N CYS A 107 2.71 -1.06 0.72
CA CYS A 107 1.95 -1.95 -0.16
C CYS A 107 2.56 -1.85 -1.55
N THR A 108 3.45 -2.77 -1.90
CA THR A 108 4.27 -2.69 -3.12
C THR A 108 4.41 -4.07 -3.76
N LYS A 109 4.87 -4.13 -5.02
CA LYS A 109 5.22 -5.42 -5.65
C LYS A 109 6.31 -6.12 -4.86
N SER A 110 6.26 -7.45 -4.83
CA SER A 110 7.17 -8.28 -4.05
C SER A 110 8.65 -8.06 -4.42
N VAL A 111 8.94 -7.75 -5.69
CA VAL A 111 10.29 -7.35 -6.14
C VAL A 111 10.84 -6.11 -5.41
N HIS A 112 10.00 -5.15 -5.03
CA HIS A 112 10.44 -3.96 -4.29
C HIS A 112 10.80 -4.31 -2.84
N LEU A 113 10.05 -5.22 -2.21
CA LEU A 113 10.39 -5.76 -0.90
C LEU A 113 11.76 -6.48 -0.95
N TRP A 114 12.00 -7.28 -1.99
CA TRP A 114 13.30 -7.95 -2.17
C TRP A 114 14.46 -6.94 -2.31
N ARG A 115 14.28 -5.87 -3.11
CA ARG A 115 15.26 -4.79 -3.23
C ARG A 115 15.54 -4.11 -1.88
N ALA A 116 14.48 -3.83 -1.10
CA ALA A 116 14.60 -3.24 0.22
C ALA A 116 15.36 -4.15 1.18
N TRP A 117 15.04 -5.46 1.19
CA TRP A 117 15.74 -6.47 1.98
C TRP A 117 17.22 -6.57 1.62
N TRP A 118 17.56 -6.57 0.33
CA TRP A 118 18.96 -6.63 -0.10
C TRP A 118 19.77 -5.43 0.39
N LYS A 119 19.23 -4.22 0.26
CA LYS A 119 19.85 -2.98 0.79
C LYS A 119 20.00 -3.04 2.32
N TYR A 120 18.97 -3.53 3.01
CA TYR A 120 18.99 -3.71 4.46
C TYR A 120 20.10 -4.68 4.89
N ARG A 121 20.19 -5.86 4.27
CA ARG A 121 21.19 -6.89 4.58
C ARG A 121 22.61 -6.41 4.32
N LYS A 122 22.84 -5.64 3.25
CA LYS A 122 24.16 -5.05 2.94
C LYS A 122 24.65 -4.11 4.05
N ASN A 123 23.73 -3.39 4.70
CA ASN A 123 24.07 -2.35 5.67
C ASN A 123 24.01 -2.83 7.13
N LYS A 124 23.42 -4.00 7.42
CA LYS A 124 23.29 -4.55 8.78
C LYS A 124 24.06 -5.87 8.94
N LEU A 125 25.17 -5.78 9.67
CA LEU A 125 26.03 -6.89 10.14
C LEU A 125 25.60 -7.42 11.53
N GLN A 126 24.31 -7.37 11.88
CA GLN A 126 23.87 -7.76 13.22
C GLN A 126 23.54 -9.25 13.33
N LEU A 127 24.17 -9.92 14.31
CA LEU A 127 23.78 -11.24 14.81
C LEU A 127 22.44 -11.13 15.54
N GLY A 128 21.36 -11.66 14.95
CA GLY A 128 20.03 -11.70 15.56
C GLY A 128 18.90 -11.87 14.54
N ILE A 129 17.67 -12.03 15.02
CA ILE A 129 16.47 -12.02 14.14
C ILE A 129 16.17 -10.54 13.82
N PRO A 130 16.23 -10.12 12.55
CA PRO A 130 15.94 -8.74 12.20
C PRO A 130 14.45 -8.45 12.40
N LEU A 131 14.13 -7.58 13.36
CA LEU A 131 12.77 -7.10 13.62
C LEU A 131 12.44 -5.84 12.82
N ASP A 132 13.33 -5.41 11.95
CA ASP A 132 13.20 -4.13 11.24
C ASP A 132 12.27 -4.21 10.04
N LEU A 133 12.05 -5.44 9.53
CA LEU A 133 11.19 -5.75 8.40
C LEU A 133 10.18 -6.82 8.78
N LEU A 134 8.90 -6.50 8.65
CA LEU A 134 7.80 -7.42 8.93
C LEU A 134 6.98 -7.66 7.66
N ILE A 135 6.52 -8.88 7.43
CA ILE A 135 5.55 -9.20 6.37
C ILE A 135 4.20 -9.52 7.01
N ARG A 136 3.11 -9.08 6.37
CA ARG A 136 1.78 -9.50 6.80
C ARG A 136 1.49 -10.89 6.26
N THR A 137 1.12 -11.81 7.14
CA THR A 137 0.59 -13.11 6.74
C THR A 137 -0.75 -13.33 7.42
N ARG A 138 -1.79 -13.60 6.63
CA ARG A 138 -3.19 -13.68 7.08
C ARG A 138 -3.60 -12.41 7.86
N THR A 139 -3.53 -12.45 9.18
CA THR A 139 -3.96 -11.38 10.09
C THR A 139 -2.85 -10.85 10.99
N SER A 140 -1.62 -11.39 10.90
CA SER A 140 -0.53 -11.08 11.82
C SER A 140 0.74 -10.62 11.10
N TRP A 141 1.55 -9.84 11.80
CA TRP A 141 2.85 -9.34 11.34
C TRP A 141 3.96 -10.29 11.78
N TYR A 142 4.76 -10.76 10.84
CA TYR A 142 5.86 -11.68 11.10
C TYR A 142 7.19 -11.08 10.66
N PRO A 143 8.25 -11.20 11.46
CA PRO A 143 9.57 -10.74 11.04
C PRO A 143 10.09 -11.56 9.87
N ILE A 144 10.59 -10.87 8.86
CA ILE A 144 11.23 -11.47 7.70
C ILE A 144 12.62 -11.95 8.14
N ARG A 145 12.86 -13.26 8.03
CA ARG A 145 14.16 -13.86 8.34
C ARG A 145 15.08 -13.90 7.14
N ASP A 146 14.51 -14.24 5.98
CA ASP A 146 15.25 -14.33 4.74
C ASP A 146 14.32 -14.15 3.54
N LEU A 147 14.88 -13.66 2.44
CA LEU A 147 14.21 -13.56 1.15
C LEU A 147 15.09 -14.18 0.07
N ILE A 148 14.52 -15.13 -0.67
CA ILE A 148 15.20 -15.81 -1.78
C ILE A 148 14.36 -15.63 -3.03
N ILE A 149 14.99 -15.30 -4.15
CA ILE A 149 14.33 -15.24 -5.45
C ILE A 149 14.76 -16.44 -6.29
N SER A 150 13.81 -17.19 -6.84
CA SER A 150 14.05 -18.30 -7.77
C SER A 150 12.89 -18.38 -8.75
N ASP A 151 13.18 -18.53 -10.04
CA ASP A 151 12.18 -18.80 -11.09
C ASP A 151 11.00 -17.82 -11.12
N GLY A 152 11.27 -16.52 -10.90
CA GLY A 152 10.23 -15.47 -10.88
C GLY A 152 9.41 -15.41 -9.59
N LEU A 153 9.66 -16.31 -8.64
CA LEU A 153 9.02 -16.33 -7.33
C LEU A 153 9.95 -15.75 -6.27
N LEU A 154 9.38 -14.96 -5.37
CA LEU A 154 9.98 -14.52 -4.13
C LEU A 154 9.52 -15.42 -2.99
N TYR A 155 10.47 -16.11 -2.38
CA TYR A 155 10.27 -16.94 -1.19
C TYR A 155 10.59 -16.10 0.06
N ILE A 156 9.56 -15.77 0.81
CA ILE A 156 9.62 -14.99 2.05
C ILE A 156 9.64 -15.96 3.23
N LYS A 157 10.79 -16.12 3.87
CA LYS A 157 10.94 -16.95 5.07
C LYS A 157 10.68 -16.13 6.33
N THR A 158 9.76 -16.62 7.16
CA THR A 158 9.50 -16.11 8.50
C THR A 158 9.94 -17.13 9.55
N LEU A 159 9.70 -16.86 10.83
CA LEU A 159 9.94 -17.79 11.93
C LEU A 159 9.14 -19.10 11.83
N GLY A 160 7.93 -19.05 11.28
CA GLY A 160 6.98 -20.17 11.33
C GLY A 160 6.44 -20.60 9.97
N SER A 161 6.80 -19.90 8.89
CA SER A 161 6.29 -20.20 7.55
C SER A 161 7.22 -19.71 6.46
N GLU A 162 7.08 -20.29 5.28
CA GLU A 162 7.58 -19.75 4.03
C GLU A 162 6.38 -19.37 3.16
N ILE A 163 6.48 -18.25 2.45
CA ILE A 163 5.45 -17.75 1.54
C ILE A 163 6.12 -17.59 0.18
N ALA A 164 5.54 -18.19 -0.86
CA ALA A 164 5.95 -17.94 -2.23
C ALA A 164 4.96 -16.96 -2.88
N VAL A 165 5.48 -15.87 -3.42
CA VAL A 165 4.70 -14.87 -4.17
C VAL A 165 5.40 -14.57 -5.49
N HIS A 166 4.65 -14.26 -6.54
CA HIS A 166 5.24 -13.82 -7.81
C HIS A 166 5.90 -12.45 -7.65
N SER A 167 6.88 -12.12 -8.50
CA SER A 167 7.61 -10.84 -8.45
C SER A 167 6.70 -9.61 -8.57
N ASP A 168 5.60 -9.77 -9.29
CA ASP A 168 4.60 -8.73 -9.58
C ASP A 168 3.42 -8.71 -8.60
N ASP A 169 3.35 -9.68 -7.69
CA ASP A 169 2.29 -9.71 -6.68
C ASP A 169 2.48 -8.58 -5.68
N LEU A 170 1.39 -7.91 -5.30
CA LEU A 170 1.42 -6.96 -4.21
C LEU A 170 1.61 -7.67 -2.87
N VAL A 171 2.53 -7.15 -2.08
CA VAL A 171 2.80 -7.58 -0.72
C VAL A 171 2.67 -6.41 0.24
N ILE A 172 2.10 -6.68 1.41
CA ILE A 172 1.98 -5.70 2.49
C ILE A 172 3.04 -6.01 3.54
N TRP A 173 3.97 -5.08 3.73
CA TRP A 173 5.10 -5.24 4.64
C TRP A 173 5.34 -3.96 5.44
N LEU A 174 6.04 -4.09 6.56
CA LEU A 174 6.40 -2.98 7.43
C LEU A 174 7.90 -2.80 7.46
N SER A 175 8.33 -1.55 7.54
CA SER A 175 9.68 -1.16 7.89
C SER A 175 9.69 -0.34 9.17
N LYS A 176 10.71 -0.48 10.02
CA LYS A 176 10.93 0.52 11.08
C LYS A 176 11.19 1.90 10.50
N THR A 177 10.59 2.92 11.10
CA THR A 177 10.68 4.32 10.65
C THR A 177 12.10 4.90 10.73
N GLU A 178 12.96 4.33 11.56
CA GLU A 178 14.37 4.70 11.70
C GLU A 178 15.23 4.21 10.53
N VAL A 179 14.75 3.24 9.75
CA VAL A 179 15.45 2.71 8.58
C VAL A 179 14.93 3.43 7.34
N LYS A 180 15.78 4.25 6.73
CA LYS A 180 15.46 4.91 5.46
C LYS A 180 15.38 3.87 4.33
N PHE A 181 14.16 3.57 3.90
CA PHE A 181 13.90 2.85 2.67
C PHE A 181 13.52 3.84 1.57
N PRO A 182 13.96 3.60 0.32
CA PRO A 182 13.56 4.44 -0.80
C PRO A 182 12.05 4.38 -1.01
N SER A 183 11.46 5.52 -1.32
CA SER A 183 10.10 5.65 -1.82
C SER A 183 9.95 4.97 -3.20
N LEU A 184 8.73 4.66 -3.62
CA LEU A 184 8.48 4.00 -4.90
C LEU A 184 9.04 4.81 -6.09
N SER A 185 8.95 6.14 -6.02
CA SER A 185 9.56 7.08 -6.97
C SER A 185 11.09 7.01 -7.06
N GLU A 186 11.76 6.50 -6.04
CA GLU A 186 13.22 6.30 -6.02
C GLU A 186 13.63 4.88 -6.43
N LEU A 187 12.66 3.99 -6.65
CA LEU A 187 12.88 2.59 -7.08
C LEU A 187 12.72 2.40 -8.60
N GLU A 188 12.19 3.41 -9.29
CA GLU A 188 11.98 3.44 -10.75
C GLU A 188 13.13 4.10 -11.53
N ASN A 189 14.11 4.72 -10.83
CA ASN A 189 15.37 5.23 -11.39
C ASN A 189 16.54 4.27 -11.08
#